data_AF-A0A3D3NC75-F1
#
_entry.id   AF-A0A3D3NC75-F1
#
_cell.length_a   1.000
_cell.length_b   1.000
_cell.length_c   1.000
_cell.angle_alpha   90.00
_cell.angle_beta   90.00
_cell.angle_gamma   90.00
#
_symmetry.space_group_name_H-M   'P 1'
#
loop_
_entity.id
_entity.type
_entity.pdbx_description
1 polymer ?
#
loop_
_entity_poly.entity_id
_entity_poly.type
_entity_poly.pdbx_seq_one_letter_code
_entity_poly.pdbx_strand_id
1 'polypeptide(L)'
;EKVARAQSMIRSFIRNGLLSSVRDSLVHAAVPGLEISSRQGSIAASRVYHYAPANAPGKEIRLVTGNLRNVNLNSGSADDPIDVWVSSENINMQMARVFDASISALIRYLGARRDDVGDIVEDTIADELRAKMRGRQQVNPGMVGSTGSGSLAESHTLRRGI
;
A
#
# COMPACT_ATOMS: atom_id res chain seq x y z
N GLU A 1 -17.63 36.99 1.60
CA GLU A 1 -17.03 37.04 0.25
C GLU A 1 -15.69 36.30 0.12
N LYS A 2 -14.65 36.66 0.91
CA LYS A 2 -13.32 36.01 0.84
C LYS A 2 -13.31 34.50 1.10
N VAL A 3 -14.11 34.03 2.06
CA VAL A 3 -14.23 32.60 2.40
C VAL A 3 -14.84 31.78 1.26
N ALA A 4 -15.90 32.27 0.64
CA ALA A 4 -16.55 31.60 -0.49
C ALA A 4 -15.63 31.49 -1.70
N ARG A 5 -14.84 32.53 -1.97
CA ARG A 5 -13.82 32.54 -3.03
C ARG A 5 -12.71 31.53 -2.76
N ALA A 6 -12.22 31.44 -1.52
CA ALA A 6 -11.22 30.45 -1.12
C ALA A 6 -11.73 29.00 -1.28
N GLN A 7 -12.97 28.74 -0.83
CA GLN A 7 -13.61 27.42 -1.00
C GLN A 7 -13.79 27.05 -2.47
N SER A 8 -14.19 28.00 -3.31
CA SER A 8 -14.34 27.79 -4.75
C SER A 8 -13.00 27.43 -5.41
N MET A 9 -11.92 28.15 -5.07
CA MET A 9 -10.57 27.83 -5.56
C MET A 9 -10.15 26.42 -5.13
N ILE A 10 -10.26 26.09 -3.84
CA ILE A 10 -9.87 24.75 -3.34
C ILE A 10 -10.60 23.63 -4.07
N ARG A 11 -11.91 23.77 -4.28
CA ARG A 11 -12.70 22.78 -5.02
C ARG A 11 -12.24 22.62 -6.47
N SER A 12 -11.83 23.71 -7.12
CA SER A 12 -11.31 23.66 -8.49
C SER A 12 -10.01 22.89 -8.57
N PHE A 13 -9.06 23.16 -7.67
CA PHE A 13 -7.77 22.46 -7.65
C PHE A 13 -7.92 20.96 -7.35
N ILE A 14 -8.79 20.59 -6.40
CA ILE A 14 -9.09 19.18 -6.13
C ILE A 14 -9.67 18.50 -7.36
N ARG A 15 -10.67 19.12 -8.01
CA ARG A 15 -11.30 18.58 -9.22
C ARG A 15 -10.28 18.39 -10.35
N ASN A 16 -9.43 19.38 -10.59
CA ASN A 16 -8.42 19.33 -11.64
C ASN A 16 -7.34 18.27 -11.36
N GLY A 17 -6.91 18.14 -10.11
CA GLY A 17 -5.97 17.10 -9.69
C GLY A 17 -6.53 15.68 -9.83
N LEU A 18 -7.83 15.49 -9.53
CA LEU A 18 -8.51 14.21 -9.72
C LEU A 18 -8.66 13.83 -11.20
N LEU A 19 -8.89 14.80 -12.09
CA LEU A 19 -9.10 14.55 -13.52
C LEU A 19 -7.81 14.38 -14.32
N SER A 20 -6.74 15.09 -13.96
CA SER A 20 -5.53 15.16 -14.79
C SER A 20 -4.46 14.13 -14.42
N SER A 21 -4.59 13.41 -13.29
CA SER A 21 -3.52 12.59 -12.67
C SER A 21 -2.20 13.34 -12.41
N VAL A 22 -2.17 14.66 -12.67
CA VAL A 22 -1.10 15.58 -12.33
C VAL A 22 -1.49 16.22 -10.99
N ARG A 23 -0.56 16.20 -10.02
CA ARG A 23 -0.78 16.85 -8.72
C ARG A 23 -0.84 18.36 -8.91
N ASP A 24 -2.05 18.91 -8.99
CA ASP A 24 -2.28 20.35 -8.99
C ASP A 24 -2.31 20.84 -7.53
N SER A 25 -1.22 21.48 -7.10
CA SER A 25 -1.04 21.95 -5.73
C SER A 25 -1.28 23.45 -5.68
N LEU A 26 -2.28 23.88 -4.89
CA LEU A 26 -2.49 25.29 -4.53
C LEU A 26 -1.21 25.95 -4.00
N VAL A 27 -0.38 25.19 -3.29
CA VAL A 27 0.89 25.68 -2.74
C VAL A 27 1.89 25.93 -3.85
N HIS A 28 1.97 25.06 -4.87
CA HIS A 28 2.86 25.27 -6.01
C HIS A 28 2.39 26.42 -6.90
N ALA A 29 1.07 26.62 -7.03
CA ALA A 29 0.51 27.77 -7.73
C ALA A 29 0.81 29.10 -7.01
N ALA A 30 0.84 29.09 -5.67
CA ALA A 30 1.14 30.28 -4.87
C ALA A 30 2.64 30.53 -4.66
N VAL A 31 3.47 29.48 -4.70
CA VAL A 31 4.91 29.55 -4.46
C VAL A 31 5.65 28.78 -5.57
N PRO A 32 5.93 29.44 -6.71
CA PRO A 32 6.69 28.85 -7.80
C PRO A 32 8.09 28.42 -7.34
N GLY A 33 8.53 27.21 -7.73
CA GLY A 33 9.87 26.69 -7.41
C GLY A 33 9.97 25.81 -6.16
N LEU A 34 8.88 25.63 -5.40
CA LEU A 34 8.81 24.65 -4.28
C LEU A 34 8.50 23.21 -4.77
N GLU A 35 8.58 22.98 -6.08
CA GLU A 35 8.22 21.71 -6.72
C GLU A 35 9.22 20.59 -6.39
N ILE A 36 9.07 19.96 -5.24
CA ILE A 36 9.77 18.71 -4.93
C ILE A 36 8.85 17.56 -5.33
N SER A 37 8.78 17.27 -6.64
CA SER A 37 8.11 16.06 -7.12
C SER A 37 9.14 14.98 -7.42
N SER A 38 9.08 13.86 -6.69
CA SER A 38 9.59 12.62 -7.26
C SER A 38 8.59 12.23 -8.35
N ARG A 39 9.00 12.32 -9.61
CA ARG A 39 8.24 11.70 -10.71
C ARG A 39 8.30 10.18 -10.53
N GLN A 40 7.48 9.63 -9.65
CA GLN A 40 7.17 8.21 -9.65
C GLN A 40 6.13 8.00 -10.74
N GLY A 41 6.59 7.88 -11.98
CA GLY A 41 5.74 7.37 -13.05
C GLY A 41 5.22 5.98 -12.66
N SER A 42 3.95 5.70 -12.96
CA SER A 42 3.41 4.34 -12.82
C SER A 42 4.26 3.39 -13.67
N ILE A 43 4.84 2.36 -13.04
CA ILE A 43 5.51 1.28 -13.78
C ILE A 43 4.40 0.46 -14.45
N ALA A 44 4.24 0.66 -15.76
CA ALA A 44 3.12 0.11 -16.53
C ALA A 44 3.22 -1.42 -16.78
N ALA A 45 4.44 -1.98 -16.77
CA ALA A 45 4.67 -3.40 -17.01
C ALA A 45 5.49 -4.02 -15.88
N SER A 46 5.00 -5.12 -15.33
CA SER A 46 5.77 -5.91 -14.38
C SER A 46 6.75 -6.81 -15.13
N ARG A 47 8.00 -6.88 -14.68
CA ARG A 47 9.01 -7.83 -15.19
C ARG A 47 9.43 -8.74 -14.04
N VAL A 48 9.52 -10.04 -14.34
CA VAL A 48 9.96 -11.07 -13.40
C VAL A 48 11.34 -11.55 -13.81
N TYR A 49 12.29 -11.51 -12.87
CA TYR A 49 13.62 -12.10 -13.02
C TYR A 49 13.73 -13.30 -12.09
N HIS A 50 14.28 -14.39 -12.61
CA HIS A 50 14.33 -15.69 -11.94
C HIS A 50 15.78 -16.02 -11.57
N TYR A 51 16.00 -16.46 -10.33
CA TYR A 51 17.31 -16.82 -9.81
C TYR A 51 17.23 -18.14 -9.05
N ALA A 52 18.15 -19.06 -9.34
CA ALA A 52 18.30 -20.31 -8.61
C ALA A 52 19.40 -20.14 -7.54
N PRO A 53 19.09 -20.28 -6.23
CA PRO A 53 20.10 -20.20 -5.18
C PRO A 53 21.03 -21.41 -5.23
N ALA A 54 22.34 -21.18 -5.13
CA ALA A 54 23.36 -22.23 -5.25
C ALA A 54 23.19 -23.39 -4.24
N ASN A 55 22.73 -23.08 -3.02
CA ASN A 55 22.62 -24.04 -1.92
C ASN A 55 21.17 -24.41 -1.57
N ALA A 56 20.21 -24.23 -2.49
CA ALA A 56 18.81 -24.57 -2.26
C ALA A 56 18.15 -25.15 -3.54
N PRO A 57 18.48 -26.39 -3.93
CA PRO A 57 17.89 -27.02 -5.11
C PRO A 57 16.36 -27.11 -4.99
N GLY A 58 15.67 -26.82 -6.09
CA GLY A 58 14.20 -26.77 -6.13
C GLY A 58 13.58 -25.53 -5.46
N LYS A 59 14.40 -24.54 -5.05
CA LYS A 59 13.95 -23.21 -4.63
C LYS A 59 14.33 -22.17 -5.67
N GLU A 60 13.57 -21.09 -5.70
CA GLU A 60 13.76 -19.98 -6.62
C GLU A 60 13.60 -18.65 -5.87
N ILE A 61 14.37 -17.64 -6.27
CA ILE A 61 14.18 -16.25 -5.88
C ILE A 61 13.69 -15.51 -7.12
N ARG A 62 12.57 -14.82 -6.98
CA ARG A 62 12.01 -13.96 -8.04
C ARG A 62 12.13 -12.49 -7.66
N LEU A 63 12.72 -11.70 -8.55
CA LEU A 63 12.63 -10.24 -8.47
C LEU A 63 11.48 -9.78 -9.37
N VAL A 64 10.39 -9.33 -8.75
CA VAL A 64 9.24 -8.78 -9.47
C VAL A 64 9.29 -7.26 -9.41
N THR A 65 9.47 -6.63 -10.56
CA THR A 65 9.39 -5.16 -10.70
C THR A 65 7.95 -4.76 -11.00
N GLY A 66 7.54 -3.55 -10.62
CA GLY A 66 6.22 -3.01 -10.95
C GLY A 66 5.46 -2.48 -9.75
N ASN A 67 4.13 -2.37 -9.92
CA ASN A 67 3.22 -1.96 -8.87
C ASN A 67 2.82 -3.16 -8.01
N LEU A 68 3.15 -3.12 -6.71
CA LEU A 68 2.83 -4.20 -5.76
C LEU A 68 1.34 -4.54 -5.72
N ARG A 69 0.44 -3.57 -5.97
CA ARG A 69 -1.01 -3.81 -6.09
C ARG A 69 -1.36 -4.88 -7.12
N ASN A 70 -0.54 -5.01 -8.16
CA ASN A 70 -0.85 -5.83 -9.33
C ASN A 70 -0.08 -7.15 -9.34
N VAL A 71 0.72 -7.45 -8.31
CA VAL A 71 1.64 -8.60 -8.32
C VAL A 71 0.91 -9.93 -8.50
N ASN A 72 -0.22 -10.13 -7.84
CA ASN A 72 -1.03 -11.36 -8.02
C ASN A 72 -2.09 -11.24 -9.12
N LEU A 73 -2.27 -10.06 -9.72
CA LEU A 73 -3.36 -9.79 -10.65
C LEU A 73 -2.91 -9.85 -12.12
N ASN A 74 -1.79 -9.22 -12.44
CA ASN A 74 -1.37 -8.97 -13.82
C ASN A 74 0.15 -9.18 -14.03
N SER A 75 0.87 -9.63 -13.00
CA SER A 75 2.28 -10.00 -13.18
C SER A 75 2.39 -11.45 -13.66
N GLY A 76 3.56 -11.87 -14.15
CA GLY A 76 3.84 -13.28 -14.50
C GLY A 76 3.71 -14.27 -13.33
N SER A 77 3.23 -13.83 -12.17
CA SER A 77 2.84 -14.64 -11.02
C SER A 77 1.33 -14.92 -10.94
N ALA A 78 0.51 -14.56 -11.94
CA ALA A 78 -0.92 -14.91 -11.96
C ALA A 78 -1.15 -16.43 -11.96
N ASP A 79 -0.29 -17.18 -12.67
CA ASP A 79 -0.33 -18.66 -12.72
C ASP A 79 0.30 -19.32 -11.48
N ASP A 80 1.02 -18.55 -10.66
CA ASP A 80 1.68 -18.98 -9.43
C ASP A 80 1.60 -17.86 -8.37
N PRO A 81 0.40 -17.66 -7.78
CA PRO A 81 0.10 -16.49 -6.95
C PRO A 81 0.85 -16.51 -5.63
N ILE A 82 1.20 -15.31 -5.15
CA ILE A 82 1.88 -15.15 -3.85
C ILE A 82 0.85 -15.30 -2.73
N ASP A 83 0.98 -16.36 -1.94
CA ASP A 83 0.08 -16.65 -0.82
C ASP A 83 0.28 -15.74 0.40
N VAL A 84 1.49 -15.19 0.57
CA VAL A 84 1.91 -14.47 1.77
C VAL A 84 2.63 -13.17 1.42
N TRP A 85 2.17 -12.07 1.99
CA TRP A 85 2.86 -10.78 1.93
C TRP A 85 3.48 -10.46 3.27
N VAL A 86 4.68 -9.90 3.24
CA VAL A 86 5.45 -9.54 4.44
C VAL A 86 5.68 -8.03 4.47
N SER A 87 5.37 -7.39 5.60
CA SER A 87 5.72 -5.98 5.86
C SER A 87 6.75 -5.88 6.98
N SER A 88 7.69 -4.94 6.85
CA SER A 88 8.55 -4.58 7.96
C SER A 88 7.82 -3.59 8.86
N GLU A 89 7.38 -4.05 10.01
CA GLU A 89 6.74 -3.22 11.02
C GLU A 89 7.72 -2.72 12.09
N ASN A 90 7.35 -1.64 12.78
CA ASN A 90 8.11 -1.13 13.92
C ASN A 90 7.99 -2.09 15.13
N ILE A 91 8.85 -1.90 16.15
CA ILE A 91 8.83 -2.72 17.38
C ILE A 91 7.50 -2.63 18.15
N ASN A 92 6.67 -1.62 17.89
CA ASN A 92 5.34 -1.50 18.48
C ASN A 92 4.28 -2.30 17.71
N MET A 93 4.64 -2.93 16.59
CA MET A 93 3.74 -3.66 15.67
C MET A 93 2.53 -2.81 15.25
N GLN A 94 2.80 -1.52 14.98
CA GLN A 94 1.79 -0.56 14.53
C GLN A 94 1.94 -0.31 13.03
N MET A 95 0.92 -0.68 12.26
CA MET A 95 0.88 -0.40 10.82
C MET A 95 0.86 1.10 10.53
N ALA A 96 1.48 1.48 9.41
CA ALA A 96 1.48 2.84 8.90
C ALA A 96 0.05 3.34 8.62
N ARG A 97 -0.13 4.67 8.50
CA ARG A 97 -1.44 5.24 8.14
C ARG A 97 -1.74 4.88 6.69
N VAL A 98 -3.00 4.63 6.37
CA VAL A 98 -3.42 4.14 5.03
C VAL A 98 -3.03 5.02 3.85
N PHE A 99 -2.70 6.30 4.09
CA PHE A 99 -2.28 7.27 3.07
C PHE A 99 -0.75 7.50 3.03
N ASP A 100 0.02 6.80 3.86
CA ASP A 100 1.48 6.87 3.82
C ASP A 100 2.02 6.09 2.61
N ALA A 101 3.16 6.53 2.06
CA ALA A 101 3.81 5.87 0.94
C ALA A 101 4.68 4.69 1.42
N SER A 102 4.06 3.63 1.95
CA SER A 102 4.74 2.43 2.47
C SER A 102 4.02 1.13 2.11
N ILE A 103 4.76 0.01 2.17
CA ILE A 103 4.18 -1.33 1.98
C ILE A 103 3.13 -1.60 3.06
N SER A 104 3.45 -1.31 4.34
CA SER A 104 2.52 -1.41 5.47
C SER A 104 1.19 -0.70 5.20
N ALA A 105 1.24 0.57 4.78
CA ALA A 105 0.05 1.35 4.46
C ALA A 105 -0.76 0.74 3.31
N LEU A 106 -0.07 0.23 2.28
CA LEU A 106 -0.71 -0.41 1.15
C LEU A 106 -1.43 -1.70 1.56
N ILE A 107 -0.78 -2.56 2.34
CA ILE A 107 -1.36 -3.81 2.86
C ILE A 107 -2.60 -3.50 3.70
N ARG A 108 -2.47 -2.55 4.63
CA ARG A 108 -3.58 -2.08 5.47
C ARG A 108 -4.76 -1.57 4.63
N TYR A 109 -4.48 -0.71 3.65
CA TYR A 109 -5.50 -0.12 2.79
C TYR A 109 -6.25 -1.16 1.93
N LEU A 110 -5.52 -2.12 1.36
CA LEU A 110 -6.12 -3.16 0.51
C LEU A 110 -6.80 -4.27 1.31
N GLY A 111 -6.29 -4.56 2.51
CA GLY A 111 -6.85 -5.58 3.41
C GLY A 111 -8.04 -5.08 4.23
N ALA A 112 -8.30 -3.78 4.25
CA ALA A 112 -9.44 -3.18 4.94
C ALA A 112 -10.78 -3.45 4.23
N ARG A 113 -11.84 -3.68 5.01
CA ARG A 113 -13.20 -3.81 4.49
C ARG A 113 -13.77 -2.44 4.15
N ARG A 114 -14.49 -2.36 3.03
CA ARG A 114 -15.14 -1.15 2.56
C ARG A 114 -16.65 -1.30 2.49
N ASP A 115 -17.34 -0.18 2.59
CA ASP A 115 -18.74 -0.07 2.26
C ASP A 115 -18.95 0.21 0.76
N ASP A 116 -20.22 0.39 0.41
CA ASP A 116 -20.74 0.59 -0.94
C ASP A 116 -20.19 1.86 -1.61
N VAL A 117 -19.80 2.87 -0.81
CA VAL A 117 -19.24 4.14 -1.29
C VAL A 117 -17.71 4.13 -1.31
N GLY A 118 -17.10 3.03 -0.86
CA GLY A 118 -15.66 2.80 -0.90
C GLY A 118 -14.91 3.28 0.36
N ASP A 119 -15.63 3.71 1.40
CA ASP A 119 -15.05 4.15 2.66
C ASP A 119 -14.61 2.94 3.49
N ILE A 120 -13.48 3.09 4.20
CA ILE A 120 -12.97 2.04 5.09
C ILE A 120 -13.88 1.98 6.32
N VAL A 121 -14.53 0.85 6.51
CA VAL A 121 -15.41 0.58 7.65
C VAL A 121 -14.77 -0.34 8.68
N GLU A 122 -13.83 -1.20 8.26
CA GLU A 122 -13.05 -2.04 9.19
C GLU A 122 -11.59 -2.13 8.76
N ASP A 123 -10.69 -1.97 9.72
CA ASP A 123 -9.25 -2.00 9.54
C ASP A 123 -8.68 -3.37 9.91
N THR A 124 -9.19 -4.40 9.23
CA THR A 124 -9.09 -5.81 9.63
C THR A 124 -7.66 -6.24 9.99
N ILE A 125 -6.69 -5.99 9.11
CA ILE A 125 -5.30 -6.43 9.34
C ILE A 125 -4.67 -5.69 10.52
N ALA A 126 -4.87 -4.36 10.63
CA ALA A 126 -4.27 -3.58 11.70
C ALA A 126 -4.88 -3.96 13.06
N ASP A 127 -6.19 -4.24 13.10
CA ASP A 127 -6.90 -4.65 14.30
C ASP A 127 -6.47 -6.06 14.74
N GLU A 128 -6.29 -7.00 13.81
CA GLU A 128 -5.74 -8.33 14.10
C GLU A 128 -4.30 -8.25 14.64
N LEU A 129 -3.44 -7.44 14.02
CA LEU A 129 -2.06 -7.25 14.47
C LEU A 129 -2.03 -6.68 15.90
N ARG A 130 -2.87 -5.67 16.17
CA ARG A 130 -3.01 -5.08 17.50
C ARG A 130 -3.53 -6.10 18.53
N ALA A 131 -4.49 -6.94 18.15
CA ALA A 131 -5.00 -8.00 19.01
C ALA A 131 -3.91 -9.01 19.37
N LYS A 132 -3.02 -9.34 18.43
CA LYS A 132 -1.88 -10.25 18.66
C LYS A 132 -0.83 -9.70 19.60
N MET A 133 -0.73 -8.38 19.72
CA MET A 133 0.12 -7.76 20.75
C MET A 133 -0.38 -8.02 22.17
N ARG A 134 -1.65 -8.41 22.37
CA ARG A 134 -2.23 -8.78 23.69
C ARG A 134 -1.93 -7.74 24.78
N GLY A 135 -2.00 -6.46 24.44
CA GLY A 135 -1.69 -5.35 25.35
C GLY A 135 -0.20 -5.06 25.57
N ARG A 136 0.72 -5.83 24.96
CA ARG A 136 2.15 -5.47 24.92
C ARG A 136 2.31 -4.18 24.12
N GLN A 137 3.22 -3.33 24.58
CA GLN A 137 3.54 -2.10 23.84
C GLN A 137 4.63 -2.31 22.80
N GLN A 138 5.51 -3.28 22.99
CA GLN A 138 6.65 -3.55 22.13
C GLN A 138 6.98 -5.05 22.04
N VAL A 139 7.67 -5.43 20.97
CA VAL A 139 8.30 -6.73 20.77
C VAL A 139 9.81 -6.58 20.63
N ASN A 140 10.54 -7.68 20.79
CA ASN A 140 11.97 -7.71 20.44
C ASN A 140 12.15 -7.52 18.93
N PRO A 141 13.20 -6.81 18.47
CA PRO A 141 13.55 -6.74 17.06
C PRO A 141 13.66 -8.13 16.43
N GLY A 142 13.17 -8.27 15.19
CA GLY A 142 13.16 -9.54 14.46
C GLY A 142 12.02 -10.49 14.83
N MET A 143 11.15 -10.12 15.77
CA MET A 143 9.91 -10.85 16.01
C MET A 143 8.96 -10.72 14.82
N VAL A 144 8.29 -11.83 14.52
CA VAL A 144 7.37 -11.95 13.38
C VAL A 144 5.94 -12.10 13.89
N GLY A 145 5.01 -11.32 13.35
CA GLY A 145 3.59 -11.35 13.70
C GLY A 145 2.73 -11.63 12.48
N SER A 146 2.17 -12.83 12.35
CA SER A 146 1.25 -13.13 11.25
C SER A 146 -0.09 -12.39 11.42
N THR A 147 -0.87 -12.25 10.35
CA THR A 147 -2.29 -11.84 10.34
C THR A 147 -3.02 -12.65 9.26
N GLY A 148 -4.34 -12.56 9.23
CA GLY A 148 -5.12 -12.83 8.02
C GLY A 148 -4.83 -11.81 6.93
N SER A 149 -5.40 -12.02 5.76
CA SER A 149 -5.27 -11.13 4.61
C SER A 149 -6.40 -10.09 4.51
N GLY A 150 -7.43 -10.16 5.37
CA GLY A 150 -8.62 -9.32 5.26
C GLY A 150 -9.23 -9.38 3.87
N SER A 151 -9.60 -8.24 3.29
CA SER A 151 -10.15 -8.16 1.93
C SER A 151 -9.17 -8.50 0.81
N LEU A 152 -7.86 -8.67 1.09
CA LEU A 152 -6.89 -9.15 0.09
C LEU A 152 -7.13 -10.62 -0.30
N ALA A 153 -7.82 -11.41 0.53
CA ALA A 153 -8.17 -12.80 0.20
C ALA A 153 -9.02 -12.88 -1.06
N GLU A 154 -10.03 -12.03 -1.15
CA GLU A 154 -10.98 -12.01 -2.26
C GLU A 154 -10.42 -11.26 -3.47
N SER A 155 -9.74 -10.13 -3.22
CA SER A 155 -9.32 -9.23 -4.29
C SER A 155 -7.97 -9.58 -4.92
N HIS A 156 -7.06 -10.25 -4.19
CA HIS A 156 -5.67 -10.50 -4.63
C HIS A 156 -5.21 -11.95 -4.37
N THR A 157 -6.15 -12.86 -4.06
CA THR A 157 -5.88 -14.28 -3.78
C THR A 157 -4.88 -14.49 -2.64
N LEU A 158 -4.72 -13.49 -1.75
CA LEU A 158 -3.74 -13.54 -0.68
C LEU A 158 -4.30 -14.35 0.50
N ARG A 159 -3.57 -15.34 0.98
CA ARG A 159 -4.04 -16.17 2.10
C ARG A 159 -3.67 -15.59 3.46
N ARG A 160 -2.50 -14.96 3.59
CA ARG A 160 -2.01 -14.43 4.88
C ARG A 160 -1.17 -13.16 4.72
N GLY A 161 -1.20 -12.31 5.73
CA GLY A 161 -0.21 -11.25 5.96
C GLY A 161 0.77 -11.66 7.05
N ILE A 162 2.00 -11.16 7.00
CA ILE A 162 3.01 -11.30 8.05
C ILE A 162 3.71 -9.95 8.26
#